data_AF-K2DFE4-F1
#
_entry.id   AF-K2DFE4-F1
#
_cell.length_a   1.000
_cell.length_b   1.000
_cell.length_c   1.000
_cell.angle_alpha   90.00
_cell.angle_beta   90.00
_cell.angle_gamma   90.00
#
_symmetry.space_group_name_H-M   'P 1'
#
loop_
_entity.id
_entity.type
_entity.pdbx_description
1 polymer ?
#
loop_
_entity_poly.entity_id
_entity_poly.type
_entity_poly.pdbx_seq_one_letter_code
_entity_poly.pdbx_strand_id
1 'polypeptide(L)'
;MNYFPLGIAKGFAFCNRVSERKQLLENIKNGKHTIVISPRRYGKSSLVLYTLDESKLLYESVDLFVAISAKTIEEQILKGVKNLLNKATSKPEQALSVIKNYIKSLNSKWIVGTDGVKIELIPSEGSDSIAVITESLQMLENVL
;
A
#
# COMPACT_ATOMS: atom_id res chain seq x y z
N MET A 1 5.50 20.16 -22.13
CA MET A 1 4.97 18.84 -21.74
C MET A 1 5.95 17.77 -22.22
N ASN A 2 6.21 16.74 -21.40
CA ASN A 2 7.05 15.61 -21.80
C ASN A 2 6.18 14.42 -22.22
N TYR A 3 6.04 14.20 -23.54
CA TYR A 3 5.25 13.11 -24.10
C TYR A 3 5.96 11.75 -24.09
N PHE A 4 7.30 11.75 -23.99
CA PHE A 4 8.13 10.54 -24.08
C PHE A 4 9.09 10.43 -22.88
N PRO A 5 8.56 10.19 -21.67
CA PRO A 5 9.41 10.04 -20.50
C PRO A 5 10.27 8.77 -20.60
N LEU A 6 11.52 8.85 -20.13
CA LEU A 6 12.44 7.70 -20.05
C LEU A 6 12.02 6.67 -18.97
N GLY A 7 11.10 7.04 -18.09
CA GLY A 7 10.64 6.23 -16.95
C GLY A 7 9.14 5.95 -16.98
N ILE A 8 8.47 6.19 -15.85
CA ILE A 8 7.02 5.99 -15.73
C ILE A 8 6.27 7.04 -16.56
N ALA A 9 5.36 6.56 -17.40
CA ALA A 9 4.43 7.41 -18.15
C ALA A 9 3.21 7.71 -17.27
N LYS A 10 2.87 8.99 -17.11
CA LYS A 10 1.75 9.47 -16.29
C LYS A 10 0.93 10.51 -17.05
N GLY A 11 -0.34 10.70 -16.65
CA GLY A 11 -1.22 11.71 -17.24
C GLY A 11 -1.27 11.59 -18.76
N PHE A 12 -1.06 12.69 -19.47
CA PHE A 12 -1.09 12.74 -20.93
C PHE A 12 -0.01 11.90 -21.63
N ALA A 13 1.07 11.53 -20.94
CA ALA A 13 2.13 10.69 -21.51
C ALA A 13 1.76 9.19 -21.51
N PHE A 14 0.73 8.79 -20.75
CA PHE A 14 0.22 7.42 -20.77
C PHE A 14 -0.90 7.31 -21.81
N CYS A 15 -0.73 6.45 -22.80
CA CYS A 15 -1.68 6.26 -23.90
C CYS A 15 -2.04 4.79 -24.10
N ASN A 16 -3.12 4.54 -24.86
CA ASN A 16 -3.64 3.21 -25.19
C ASN A 16 -4.01 2.37 -23.96
N ARG A 17 -3.94 1.03 -24.07
CA ARG A 17 -4.19 0.06 -22.96
C ARG A 17 -5.59 0.15 -22.37
N VAL A 18 -6.59 0.53 -23.17
CA VAL A 18 -7.97 0.82 -22.73
C VAL A 18 -8.64 -0.42 -22.13
N SER A 19 -8.51 -1.58 -22.79
CA SER A 19 -9.04 -2.86 -22.31
C SER A 19 -8.43 -3.29 -20.98
N GLU A 20 -7.10 -3.27 -20.89
CA GLU A 20 -6.34 -3.70 -19.72
C GLU A 20 -6.61 -2.76 -18.53
N ARG A 21 -6.69 -1.45 -18.78
CA ARG A 21 -7.05 -0.46 -17.76
C ARG A 21 -8.45 -0.71 -17.22
N LYS A 22 -9.44 -0.94 -18.10
CA LYS A 22 -10.82 -1.23 -17.69
C LYS A 22 -10.90 -2.48 -16.82
N GLN A 23 -10.25 -3.56 -17.25
CA GLN A 23 -10.21 -4.82 -16.50
C GLN A 23 -9.50 -4.66 -15.14
N LEU A 24 -8.35 -3.99 -15.11
CA LEU A 24 -7.61 -3.76 -13.88
C LEU A 24 -8.40 -2.86 -12.90
N LEU A 25 -9.08 -1.84 -13.41
CA LEU A 25 -9.93 -0.97 -12.59
C LEU A 25 -11.10 -1.75 -11.97
N GLU A 26 -11.73 -2.63 -12.74
CA GLU A 26 -12.80 -3.49 -12.25
C GLU A 26 -12.30 -4.47 -11.18
N ASN A 27 -11.11 -5.06 -11.37
CA ASN A 27 -10.50 -5.92 -10.37
C ASN A 27 -10.21 -5.16 -9.07
N ILE A 28 -9.63 -3.97 -9.16
CA ILE A 28 -9.33 -3.11 -8.00
C ILE A 28 -10.62 -2.79 -7.24
N LYS A 29 -11.68 -2.36 -7.93
CA LYS A 29 -12.97 -2.03 -7.31
C LYS A 29 -13.63 -3.20 -6.61
N ASN A 30 -13.40 -4.43 -7.08
CA ASN A 30 -13.94 -5.66 -6.51
C ASN A 30 -12.97 -6.33 -5.52
N GLY A 31 -11.86 -5.68 -5.12
CA GLY A 31 -10.87 -6.26 -4.20
C GLY A 31 -10.17 -7.51 -4.74
N LYS A 32 -10.14 -7.72 -6.06
CA LYS A 32 -9.55 -8.92 -6.68
C LYS A 32 -8.03 -8.78 -6.77
N HIS A 33 -7.30 -9.67 -6.08
CA HIS A 33 -5.84 -9.80 -6.25
C HIS A 33 -5.50 -10.07 -7.72
N THR A 34 -4.62 -9.23 -8.27
CA THR A 34 -4.30 -9.25 -9.71
C THR A 34 -2.80 -9.28 -9.93
N ILE A 35 -2.34 -10.23 -10.74
CA ILE A 35 -0.94 -10.32 -11.18
C ILE A 35 -0.84 -9.73 -12.61
N VAL A 36 0.07 -8.79 -12.82
CA VAL A 36 0.30 -8.14 -14.13
C VAL A 36 1.63 -8.57 -14.71
N ILE A 37 1.60 -9.32 -15.83
CA ILE A 37 2.80 -9.88 -16.48
C ILE A 37 2.93 -9.34 -17.91
N SER A 38 4.15 -8.96 -18.29
CA SER A 38 4.54 -8.60 -19.67
C SER A 38 6.07 -8.42 -19.75
N PRO A 39 6.68 -8.32 -20.95
CA PRO A 39 8.11 -8.11 -21.09
C PRO A 39 8.64 -6.77 -20.52
N ARG A 40 9.96 -6.61 -20.45
CA ARG A 40 10.62 -5.37 -19.99
C ARG A 40 10.21 -4.19 -20.89
N ARG A 41 9.97 -3.02 -20.29
CA ARG A 41 9.58 -1.76 -20.97
C ARG A 41 8.16 -1.70 -21.59
N TYR A 42 7.29 -2.68 -21.34
CA TYR A 42 5.88 -2.65 -21.76
C TYR A 42 4.96 -1.77 -20.87
N GLY A 43 5.52 -0.92 -19.99
CA GLY A 43 4.74 0.05 -19.22
C GLY A 43 3.80 -0.53 -18.14
N LYS A 44 4.12 -1.69 -17.55
CA LYS A 44 3.30 -2.31 -16.48
C LYS A 44 3.07 -1.37 -15.30
N SER A 45 4.14 -0.79 -14.76
CA SER A 45 4.07 0.14 -13.63
C SER A 45 3.27 1.39 -14.01
N SER A 46 3.43 1.90 -15.23
CA SER A 46 2.61 3.01 -15.75
C SER A 46 1.12 2.64 -15.81
N LEU A 47 0.78 1.44 -16.29
CA LEU A 47 -0.60 0.95 -16.33
C LEU A 47 -1.21 0.85 -14.94
N VAL A 48 -0.51 0.23 -13.99
CA VAL A 48 -1.00 0.06 -12.62
C VAL A 48 -1.18 1.42 -11.93
N LEU A 49 -0.17 2.28 -11.97
CA LEU A 49 -0.23 3.61 -11.33
C LEU A 49 -1.33 4.48 -11.93
N TYR A 50 -1.46 4.50 -13.26
CA TYR A 50 -2.53 5.25 -13.91
C TYR A 50 -3.92 4.74 -13.51
N THR A 51 -4.10 3.42 -13.43
CA THR A 51 -5.37 2.81 -13.04
C THR A 51 -5.70 3.07 -11.56
N LEU A 52 -4.70 3.06 -10.68
CA LEU A 52 -4.86 3.43 -9.28
C LEU A 52 -5.25 4.90 -9.12
N ASP A 53 -4.61 5.81 -9.88
CA ASP A 53 -4.98 7.23 -9.90
C ASP A 53 -6.44 7.42 -10.40
N GLU A 54 -6.88 6.65 -11.39
CA GLU A 54 -8.28 6.62 -11.86
C GLU A 54 -9.27 6.07 -10.81
N SER A 55 -8.84 5.10 -10.00
CA SER A 55 -9.68 4.50 -8.96
C SER A 55 -10.02 5.46 -7.81
N LYS A 56 -9.18 6.49 -7.60
CA LYS A 56 -9.24 7.44 -6.47
C LYS A 56 -9.16 6.79 -5.08
N LEU A 57 -8.75 5.52 -5.00
CA LEU A 57 -8.50 4.82 -3.74
C LEU A 57 -7.15 5.24 -3.16
N LEU A 58 -7.04 5.16 -1.84
CA LEU A 58 -5.73 5.26 -1.17
C LEU A 58 -4.91 4.01 -1.50
N TYR A 59 -3.66 4.21 -1.88
CA TYR A 59 -2.74 3.11 -2.17
C TYR A 59 -1.32 3.43 -1.71
N GLU A 60 -0.54 2.37 -1.53
CA GLU A 60 0.90 2.41 -1.31
C GLU A 60 1.58 1.37 -2.20
N SER A 61 2.77 1.71 -2.70
CA SER A 61 3.59 0.79 -3.50
C SER A 61 4.75 0.28 -2.64
N VAL A 62 4.89 -1.04 -2.57
CA VAL A 62 5.99 -1.70 -1.89
C VAL A 62 6.92 -2.28 -2.94
N ASP A 63 8.18 -1.84 -2.96
CA ASP A 63 9.21 -2.36 -3.88
C ASP A 63 10.01 -3.46 -3.18
N LEU A 64 9.87 -4.69 -3.69
CA LEU A 64 10.55 -5.87 -3.19
C LEU A 64 11.77 -6.26 -4.04
N PHE A 65 12.17 -5.46 -5.03
CA PHE A 65 13.25 -5.82 -5.95
C PHE A 65 14.59 -6.06 -5.25
N VAL A 66 14.87 -5.32 -4.17
CA VAL A 66 16.11 -5.44 -3.38
C VAL A 66 15.94 -6.30 -2.13
N ALA A 67 14.76 -6.87 -1.90
CA ALA A 67 14.48 -7.64 -0.70
C ALA A 67 15.04 -9.07 -0.83
N ILE A 68 16.18 -9.31 -0.19
CA ILE A 68 16.93 -10.58 -0.26
C ILE A 68 16.65 -11.53 0.91
N SER A 69 15.85 -11.12 1.89
CA SER A 69 15.52 -11.93 3.07
C SER A 69 14.07 -11.72 3.51
N ALA A 70 13.51 -12.68 4.26
CA ALA A 70 12.18 -12.54 4.86
C ALA A 70 12.08 -11.29 5.74
N LYS A 71 13.16 -10.96 6.47
CA LYS A 71 13.21 -9.76 7.30
C LYS A 71 13.16 -8.47 6.48
N THR A 72 13.88 -8.41 5.36
CA THR A 72 13.84 -7.24 4.47
C THR A 72 12.46 -7.10 3.80
N ILE A 73 11.80 -8.22 3.47
CA ILE A 73 10.41 -8.19 2.96
C ILE A 73 9.46 -7.64 4.02
N GLU A 74 9.57 -8.13 5.27
CA GLU A 74 8.80 -7.63 6.42
C GLU A 74 8.97 -6.12 6.58
N GLU A 75 10.21 -5.62 6.61
CA GLU A 75 10.49 -4.19 6.74
C GLU A 75 9.85 -3.35 5.62
N GLN A 76 9.93 -3.80 4.36
CA GLN A 76 9.32 -3.08 3.23
C GLN A 76 7.79 -3.08 3.31
N ILE A 77 7.18 -4.20 3.69
CA ILE A 77 5.72 -4.29 3.84
C ILE A 77 5.26 -3.43 5.01
N LEU A 78 5.90 -3.51 6.18
CA LEU A 78 5.56 -2.70 7.36
C LEU A 78 5.70 -1.20 7.07
N LYS A 79 6.73 -0.80 6.33
CA LYS A 79 6.87 0.58 5.84
C LYS A 79 5.69 0.98 4.97
N GLY A 80 5.24 0.10 4.08
CA GLY A 80 4.07 0.31 3.25
C GLY A 80 2.77 0.49 4.05
N VAL A 81 2.53 -0.41 5.02
CA VAL A 81 1.38 -0.33 5.93
C VAL A 81 1.41 0.98 6.72
N LYS A 82 2.55 1.35 7.31
CA LYS A 82 2.74 2.62 8.04
C LYS A 82 2.42 3.83 7.16
N ASN A 83 2.93 3.85 5.92
CA ASN A 83 2.67 4.94 4.98
C ASN A 83 1.19 5.06 4.62
N LEU A 84 0.51 3.93 4.38
CA LEU A 84 -0.90 3.92 4.04
C LEU A 84 -1.78 4.38 5.20
N LEU A 85 -1.49 3.92 6.42
CA LEU A 85 -2.16 4.40 7.63
C LEU A 85 -1.99 5.90 7.82
N ASN A 86 -0.77 6.43 7.65
CA ASN A 86 -0.51 7.87 7.73
C ASN A 86 -1.28 8.68 6.67
N LYS A 87 -1.42 8.13 5.45
CA LYS A 87 -2.25 8.74 4.41
C LYS A 87 -3.73 8.76 4.80
N ALA A 88 -4.23 7.69 5.42
CA ALA A 88 -5.61 7.61 5.88
C ALA A 88 -5.92 8.53 7.06
N THR A 89 -5.01 8.64 8.03
CA THR A 89 -5.18 9.51 9.22
C THR A 89 -5.09 11.01 8.91
N SER A 90 -4.53 11.39 7.76
CA SER A 90 -4.52 12.80 7.32
C SER A 90 -5.89 13.34 6.87
N LYS A 91 -6.94 12.51 6.86
CA LYS A 91 -8.34 12.86 6.55
C LYS A 91 -9.27 12.47 7.72
N PRO A 92 -10.49 13.04 7.84
CA PRO A 92 -11.08 13.68 9.04
C PRO A 92 -11.06 12.88 10.36
N GLU A 93 -11.02 13.64 11.46
CA GLU A 93 -10.83 13.25 12.88
C GLU A 93 -11.66 12.06 13.39
N GLN A 94 -12.81 11.77 12.77
CA GLN A 94 -13.69 10.65 13.13
C GLN A 94 -13.11 9.29 12.73
N ALA A 95 -12.40 9.18 11.60
CA ALA A 95 -11.68 7.94 11.27
C ALA A 95 -10.58 7.69 12.30
N LEU A 96 -9.90 8.76 12.72
CA LEU A 96 -8.79 8.75 13.65
C LEU A 96 -9.15 8.18 15.03
N SER A 97 -10.37 8.41 15.52
CA SER A 97 -10.84 7.86 16.81
C SER A 97 -11.17 6.38 16.72
N VAL A 98 -11.74 5.90 15.61
CA VAL A 98 -12.03 4.49 15.35
C VAL A 98 -10.73 3.68 15.26
N ILE A 99 -9.76 4.19 14.49
CA ILE A 99 -8.43 3.60 14.36
C ILE A 99 -7.72 3.54 15.73
N LYS A 100 -7.74 4.64 16.49
CA LYS A 100 -7.14 4.69 17.84
C LYS A 100 -7.80 3.71 18.81
N ASN A 101 -9.12 3.58 18.78
CA ASN A 101 -9.86 2.70 19.68
C ASN A 101 -9.65 1.23 19.33
N TYR A 102 -9.60 0.88 18.04
CA TYR A 102 -9.30 -0.48 17.59
C TYR A 102 -7.87 -0.90 17.95
N ILE A 103 -6.87 -0.04 17.69
CA ILE A 103 -5.48 -0.32 18.04
C ILE A 103 -5.28 -0.46 19.55
N LYS A 104 -6.00 0.33 20.37
CA LYS A 104 -5.99 0.17 21.84
C LYS A 104 -6.65 -1.13 22.32
N SER A 105 -7.63 -1.66 21.58
CA SER A 105 -8.35 -2.89 21.92
C SER A 105 -7.58 -4.16 21.55
N LEU A 106 -6.61 -4.06 20.63
CA LEU A 106 -5.64 -5.12 20.37
C LEU A 106 -4.62 -5.09 21.52
N ASN A 107 -4.75 -6.04 22.45
CA ASN A 107 -3.84 -6.21 23.59
C ASN A 107 -2.35 -6.21 23.15
N SER A 108 -1.73 -5.03 23.28
CA SER A 108 -0.31 -4.78 23.51
C SER A 108 0.71 -5.72 22.84
N LYS A 109 1.10 -5.39 21.60
CA LYS A 109 2.47 -5.65 21.08
C LYS A 109 3.05 -4.50 20.24
N TRP A 110 2.21 -3.55 19.82
CA TRP A 110 2.58 -2.48 18.90
C TRP A 110 2.43 -1.12 19.62
N ILE A 111 3.56 -0.48 19.97
CA ILE A 111 3.55 0.74 20.79
C ILE A 111 3.12 1.95 19.94
N VAL A 112 1.94 2.49 20.24
CA VAL A 112 1.48 3.79 19.70
C VAL A 112 2.10 4.92 20.51
N GLY A 113 3.12 5.59 19.98
CA GLY A 113 3.63 6.84 20.54
C GLY A 113 2.64 7.99 20.32
N THR A 114 2.03 8.50 21.39
CA THR A 114 1.08 9.61 21.33
C THR A 114 1.77 10.95 21.53
N ASP A 115 2.56 11.37 20.54
CA ASP A 115 2.94 12.78 20.35
C ASP A 115 2.70 13.16 18.89
N GLY A 116 1.53 13.75 18.59
CA GLY A 116 1.23 14.33 17.27
C GLY A 116 0.77 13.38 16.14
N VAL A 117 0.29 12.17 16.47
CA VAL A 117 -0.25 11.17 15.50
C VAL A 117 0.80 10.60 14.54
N LYS A 118 1.86 10.01 15.10
CA LYS A 118 2.71 9.05 14.37
C LYS A 118 2.39 7.64 14.85
N ILE A 119 1.82 6.81 13.98
CA ILE A 119 1.61 5.39 14.27
C ILE A 119 2.93 4.67 13.97
N GLU A 120 3.52 4.05 14.98
CA GLU A 120 4.73 3.22 14.82
C GLU A 120 4.37 1.76 15.01
N LEU A 121 4.73 0.96 14.00
CA LEU A 121 4.59 -0.48 14.03
C LEU A 121 5.95 -1.04 14.49
N ILE A 122 6.06 -1.39 15.77
CA ILE A 122 7.24 -2.05 16.35
C ILE A 122 6.87 -3.52 16.62
N PRO A 123 7.40 -4.48 15.86
CA PRO A 123 7.23 -5.90 16.15
C PRO A 123 7.89 -6.27 17.49
N SER A 124 7.29 -7.17 18.27
CA SER A 124 7.93 -7.71 19.49
C SER A 124 9.15 -8.55 19.12
N GLU A 125 10.29 -8.36 19.80
CA GLU A 125 11.52 -9.13 19.52
C GLU A 125 11.27 -10.65 19.51
N GLY A 126 11.77 -11.34 18.49
CA GLY A 126 11.67 -12.79 18.34
C GLY A 126 10.44 -13.32 17.57
N SER A 127 9.58 -12.46 17.04
CA SER A 127 8.43 -12.88 16.21
C SER A 127 8.85 -13.29 14.79
N ASP A 128 8.22 -14.35 14.27
CA ASP A 128 8.38 -14.79 12.88
C ASP A 128 7.89 -13.73 11.88
N SER A 129 8.68 -13.44 10.84
CA SER A 129 8.39 -12.38 9.86
C SER A 129 7.05 -12.59 9.15
N ILE A 130 6.64 -13.83 8.93
CA ILE A 130 5.36 -14.15 8.28
C ILE A 130 4.20 -13.76 9.19
N ALA A 131 4.28 -14.07 10.48
CA ALA A 131 3.28 -13.69 11.46
C ALA A 131 3.16 -12.15 11.54
N VAL A 132 4.30 -11.45 11.62
CA VAL A 132 4.36 -9.98 11.64
C VAL A 132 3.69 -9.36 10.42
N ILE A 133 4.01 -9.83 9.21
CA ILE A 133 3.39 -9.36 7.97
C ILE A 133 1.88 -9.61 8.02
N THR A 134 1.47 -10.82 8.38
CA THR A 134 0.05 -11.22 8.41
C THR A 134 -0.76 -10.37 9.38
N GLU A 135 -0.28 -10.20 10.60
CA GLU A 135 -0.91 -9.36 11.63
C GLU A 135 -1.04 -7.91 11.15
N SER A 136 0.00 -7.37 10.49
CA SER A 136 -0.01 -6.00 9.99
C SER A 136 -1.03 -5.77 8.87
N LEU A 137 -1.22 -6.76 7.98
CA LEU A 137 -2.19 -6.70 6.89
C LEU A 137 -3.63 -6.90 7.41
N GLN A 138 -3.83 -7.81 8.37
CA GLN A 138 -5.12 -7.99 9.05
C GLN A 138 -5.53 -6.74 9.82
N MET A 139 -4.58 -6.08 10.50
CA MET A 139 -4.85 -4.80 11.14
C MET A 139 -5.35 -3.78 10.11
N LEU A 140 -4.68 -3.66 8.97
CA LEU A 140 -5.05 -2.71 7.92
C LEU A 140 -6.48 -2.93 7.41
N GLU A 141 -6.89 -4.18 7.20
CA GLU A 141 -8.24 -4.56 6.75
C GLU A 141 -9.34 -4.20 7.75
N ASN A 142 -9.04 -4.22 9.05
CA ASN A 142 -10.02 -3.85 10.08
C ASN A 142 -10.12 -2.34 10.31
N VAL A 143 -9.14 -1.58 9.83
CA VAL A 143 -8.93 -0.16 10.14
C VAL A 143 -9.40 0.74 8.98
N LEU A 144 -9.34 0.26 7.74
CA LEU A 144 -9.73 0.97 6.50
C LEU A 144 -10.98 0.38 5.88
#